data_AF-A0AAU9SHX8-F1
#
_entry.id   AF-A0AAU9SHX8-F1
#
_cell.length_a   1.000
_cell.length_b   1.000
_cell.length_c   1.000
_cell.angle_alpha   90.00
_cell.angle_beta   90.00
_cell.angle_gamma   90.00
#
_symmetry.space_group_name_H-M   'P 1'
#
loop_
_entity.id
_entity.type
_entity.pdbx_description
1 polymer ?
#
loop_
_entity_poly.entity_id
_entity_poly.type
_entity_poly.pdbx_seq_one_letter_code
_entity_poly.pdbx_strand_id
1 'polypeptide(L)'
;MANWTDLKVPVNPLQSSNEIMQNAKDHDGTISVSGIPSIITWNYEGKYVAIEGSWDNWKTRDLMQKSGKDFSILKLLPSGVYHYHFIVDGEVRYSPDLPLENDDFGNIYNVLDLQNISSINITSLGCCFFCVFCWCGGLHLCTYGLSTN
;
A
#
# COMPACT_ATOMS: atom_id res chain seq x y z
N MET A 1 48.75 25.73 -6.23
CA MET A 1 47.65 26.66 -6.56
C MET A 1 46.62 25.88 -7.35
N ALA A 2 45.44 25.62 -6.78
CA ALA A 2 44.33 24.98 -7.47
C ALA A 2 43.09 25.85 -7.26
N ASN A 3 42.42 26.20 -8.36
CA ASN A 3 41.26 27.10 -8.43
C ASN A 3 39.99 26.38 -7.95
N TRP A 4 39.16 27.06 -7.15
CA TRP A 4 38.01 26.50 -6.43
C TRP A 4 36.64 26.73 -7.13
N THR A 5 36.60 26.96 -8.44
CA THR A 5 35.36 27.35 -9.13
C THR A 5 34.61 26.26 -9.89
N ASP A 6 34.87 24.96 -9.66
CA ASP A 6 34.35 23.93 -10.58
C ASP A 6 33.61 22.75 -9.93
N LEU A 7 32.68 23.03 -9.01
CA LEU A 7 31.66 22.06 -8.57
C LEU A 7 30.27 22.69 -8.68
N LYS A 8 29.74 22.76 -9.92
CA LYS A 8 28.30 22.89 -10.14
C LYS A 8 27.67 21.50 -10.03
N VAL A 9 27.09 21.19 -8.87
CA VAL A 9 26.18 20.06 -8.72
C VAL A 9 24.91 20.39 -9.52
N PRO A 10 24.50 19.59 -10.52
CA PRO A 10 23.22 19.82 -11.18
C PRO A 10 22.10 19.41 -10.23
N VAL A 11 21.32 20.38 -9.77
CA VAL A 11 20.00 20.16 -9.18
C VAL A 11 19.08 19.69 -10.31
N ASN A 12 18.77 18.40 -10.36
CA ASN A 12 17.84 17.86 -11.34
C ASN A 12 16.43 18.37 -10.98
N PRO A 13 15.73 19.12 -11.84
CA PRO A 13 14.36 19.51 -11.57
C PRO A 13 13.50 18.25 -11.50
N LEU A 14 12.63 18.18 -10.48
CA LEU A 14 11.60 17.15 -10.33
C LEU A 14 10.87 16.97 -11.67
N GLN A 15 11.16 15.87 -12.37
CA GLN A 15 10.43 15.52 -13.60
C GLN A 15 9.02 15.09 -13.20
N SER A 16 8.08 15.96 -13.58
CA SER A 16 6.65 15.76 -13.53
C SER A 16 6.24 14.38 -14.04
N SER A 17 5.33 13.75 -13.31
CA SER A 17 4.83 12.38 -13.42
C SER A 17 4.13 11.99 -14.74
N ASN A 18 4.26 12.77 -15.81
CA ASN A 18 3.47 12.62 -17.04
C ASN A 18 4.28 12.35 -18.32
N GLU A 19 5.59 12.09 -18.26
CA GLU A 19 6.46 11.84 -19.44
C GLU A 19 7.05 10.41 -19.53
N ILE A 20 6.42 9.39 -18.93
CA ILE A 20 6.82 7.97 -19.12
C ILE A 20 5.97 7.25 -20.20
N MET A 21 5.00 7.93 -20.80
CA MET A 21 4.26 7.39 -21.94
C MET A 21 4.70 8.05 -23.23
N GLN A 22 5.73 7.49 -23.87
CA GLN A 22 5.93 7.38 -25.34
C GLN A 22 7.42 7.24 -25.64
N ASN A 23 7.94 6.00 -25.66
CA ASN A 23 8.94 5.51 -26.61
C ASN A 23 9.44 4.11 -26.23
N ALA A 24 8.75 3.07 -26.70
CA ALA A 24 9.33 1.76 -26.98
C ALA A 24 8.35 0.97 -27.86
N LYS A 25 8.47 1.13 -29.18
CA LYS A 25 8.14 0.06 -30.12
C LYS A 25 9.46 -0.66 -30.41
N ASP A 26 9.55 -1.91 -29.98
CA ASP A 26 9.98 -3.06 -30.79
C ASP A 26 10.59 -4.18 -29.91
N HIS A 27 10.03 -5.39 -30.10
CA HIS A 27 10.39 -6.71 -29.58
C HIS A 27 9.99 -7.15 -28.15
N ASP A 28 9.20 -8.23 -28.16
CA ASP A 28 8.98 -9.27 -27.13
C ASP A 28 8.03 -8.98 -25.94
N GLY A 29 7.07 -9.89 -25.77
CA GLY A 29 6.14 -10.08 -24.64
C GLY A 29 5.85 -8.91 -23.71
N THR A 30 4.98 -7.97 -24.10
CA THR A 30 4.39 -7.02 -23.16
C THR A 30 3.43 -7.74 -22.22
N ILE A 31 3.93 -8.30 -21.11
CA ILE A 31 3.09 -8.64 -19.96
C ILE A 31 2.63 -7.31 -19.36
N SER A 32 1.42 -6.89 -19.70
CA SER A 32 0.73 -5.80 -19.02
C SER A 32 0.49 -6.21 -17.56
N VAL A 33 1.42 -5.90 -16.66
CA VAL A 33 1.21 -6.09 -15.21
C VAL A 33 0.28 -4.99 -14.68
N SER A 34 -0.98 -5.03 -15.10
CA SER A 34 -2.09 -4.28 -14.50
C SER A 34 -2.54 -5.00 -13.23
N GLY A 35 -1.71 -4.94 -12.18
CA GLY A 35 -2.09 -5.46 -10.87
C GLY A 35 -2.83 -4.43 -10.02
N ILE A 36 -3.53 -4.90 -9.01
CA ILE A 36 -4.23 -4.12 -7.99
C ILE A 36 -3.23 -3.78 -6.87
N PRO A 37 -3.00 -2.49 -6.56
CA PRO A 37 -2.10 -2.09 -5.48
C PRO A 37 -2.71 -2.47 -4.13
N SER A 38 -2.00 -3.29 -3.38
CA SER A 38 -2.45 -3.85 -2.10
C SER A 38 -1.40 -3.58 -1.03
N ILE A 39 -1.79 -2.86 0.02
CA ILE A 39 -0.94 -2.65 1.20
C ILE A 39 -1.24 -3.75 2.20
N ILE A 40 -0.20 -4.47 2.61
CA ILE A 40 -0.27 -5.50 3.65
C ILE A 40 0.49 -4.97 4.86
N THR A 41 -0.10 -5.08 6.05
CA THR A 41 0.43 -4.49 7.28
C THR A 41 0.49 -5.53 8.40
N TRP A 42 1.57 -5.51 9.16
CA TRP A 42 1.76 -6.21 10.42
C TRP A 42 1.87 -5.19 11.56
N ASN A 43 0.92 -5.21 12.49
CA ASN A 43 0.80 -4.22 13.58
C ASN A 43 1.27 -4.75 14.94
N TYR A 44 1.97 -5.89 14.96
CA TYR A 44 2.47 -6.51 16.18
C TYR A 44 3.98 -6.37 16.30
N GLU A 45 4.50 -6.76 17.45
CA GLU A 45 5.93 -6.71 17.72
C GLU A 45 6.73 -7.61 16.77
N GLY A 46 7.97 -7.20 16.53
CA GLY A 46 8.93 -7.89 15.67
C GLY A 46 10.16 -7.01 15.46
N LYS A 47 11.34 -7.64 15.30
CA LYS A 47 12.56 -6.90 14.93
C LYS A 47 12.71 -6.86 13.40
N TYR A 48 12.50 -7.99 12.75
CA TYR A 48 12.50 -8.14 11.29
C TYR A 48 11.23 -8.86 10.87
N VAL A 49 10.46 -8.23 9.99
CA VAL A 49 9.22 -8.81 9.47
C VAL A 49 9.34 -8.91 7.96
N ALA A 50 9.13 -10.12 7.45
CA ALA A 50 9.05 -10.41 6.03
C ALA A 50 7.71 -11.07 5.71
N ILE A 51 7.42 -11.20 4.42
CA ILE A 51 6.20 -11.83 3.92
C ILE A 51 6.54 -12.81 2.79
N GLU A 52 5.84 -13.93 2.78
CA GLU A 52 5.81 -14.91 1.69
C GLU A 52 4.35 -15.19 1.35
N GLY A 53 4.05 -15.47 0.08
CA GLY A 53 2.68 -15.70 -0.34
C GLY A 53 2.55 -16.50 -1.63
N SER A 54 1.33 -16.93 -1.92
CA SER A 54 1.02 -17.78 -3.07
C SER A 54 1.14 -17.06 -4.42
N TRP A 55 1.25 -15.73 -4.45
CA TRP A 55 1.36 -14.93 -5.68
C TRP A 55 2.54 -15.29 -6.58
N ASP A 56 3.58 -15.91 -6.03
CA ASP A 56 4.73 -16.41 -6.79
C ASP A 56 5.06 -17.88 -6.50
N ASN A 57 4.10 -18.61 -5.93
CA ASN A 57 4.28 -19.96 -5.40
C ASN A 57 5.30 -20.02 -4.24
N TRP A 58 5.24 -19.05 -3.31
CA TRP A 58 6.06 -19.05 -2.09
C TRP A 58 7.57 -19.01 -2.35
N LYS A 59 7.98 -18.39 -3.46
CA LYS A 59 9.38 -18.39 -3.91
C LYS A 59 10.18 -17.23 -3.33
N THR A 60 9.56 -16.07 -3.22
CA THR A 60 10.22 -14.84 -2.76
C THR A 60 9.80 -14.49 -1.35
N ARG A 61 10.78 -14.00 -0.60
CA ARG A 61 10.62 -13.45 0.75
C ARG A 61 10.90 -11.97 0.68
N ASP A 62 9.86 -11.16 0.85
CA ASP A 62 9.98 -9.71 0.80
C ASP A 62 10.05 -9.13 2.22
N LEU A 63 11.06 -8.31 2.49
CA LEU A 63 11.16 -7.61 3.78
C LEU A 63 10.17 -6.44 3.83
N MET A 64 9.43 -6.33 4.93
CA MET A 64 8.49 -5.24 5.15
C MET A 64 9.19 -3.99 5.69
N GLN A 65 8.70 -2.82 5.30
CA GLN A 65 9.19 -1.53 5.77
C GLN A 65 8.68 -1.26 7.18
N LYS A 66 9.58 -1.00 8.12
CA LYS A 66 9.22 -0.64 9.50
C LYS A 66 8.86 0.85 9.60
N SER A 67 7.73 1.15 10.21
CA SER A 67 7.28 2.51 10.56
C SER A 67 6.81 2.54 12.01
N GLY A 68 7.69 3.01 12.91
CA GLY A 68 7.43 2.98 14.35
C GLY A 68 7.29 1.54 14.86
N LYS A 69 6.05 1.18 15.24
CA LYS A 69 5.69 -0.17 15.71
C LYS A 69 5.13 -1.08 14.61
N ASP A 70 4.72 -0.51 13.48
CA ASP A 70 4.04 -1.23 12.42
C ASP A 70 5.03 -1.56 11.29
N PHE A 71 4.70 -2.58 10.51
CA PHE A 71 5.45 -3.00 9.32
C PHE A 71 4.52 -3.08 8.13
N SER A 72 4.91 -2.56 6.97
CA SER A 72 4.07 -2.55 5.78
C SER A 72 4.83 -2.84 4.50
N ILE A 73 4.10 -3.33 3.50
CA ILE A 73 4.61 -3.53 2.14
C ILE A 73 3.50 -3.28 1.13
N LEU A 74 3.87 -2.69 -0.01
CA LEU A 74 2.99 -2.51 -1.16
C LEU A 74 3.27 -3.61 -2.19
N LYS A 75 2.24 -4.37 -2.56
CA LYS A 75 2.31 -5.38 -3.62
C LYS A 75 1.35 -5.00 -4.75
N LEU A 76 1.78 -5.21 -5.99
CA LEU A 76 0.95 -5.05 -7.18
C LEU A 76 0.60 -6.45 -7.69
N LEU A 77 -0.62 -6.92 -7.43
CA LEU A 77 -1.02 -8.31 -7.67
C LEU A 77 -2.22 -8.37 -8.62
N PRO A 78 -2.29 -9.33 -9.55
CA PRO A 78 -3.50 -9.55 -10.35
C PRO A 78 -4.75 -9.78 -9.46
N SER A 79 -5.94 -9.64 -10.06
CA SER A 79 -7.17 -10.05 -9.38
C SER A 79 -7.13 -11.55 -9.08
N GLY A 80 -7.44 -11.93 -7.84
CA GLY A 80 -7.35 -13.30 -7.36
C GLY A 80 -7.41 -13.37 -5.83
N VAL A 81 -7.45 -14.58 -5.30
CA VAL A 81 -7.30 -14.84 -3.86
C VAL A 81 -5.89 -15.36 -3.62
N TYR A 82 -5.21 -14.77 -2.65
CA TYR A 82 -3.86 -15.16 -2.27
C TYR A 82 -3.80 -15.56 -0.81
N HIS A 83 -3.02 -16.59 -0.54
CA HIS A 83 -2.66 -17.02 0.81
C HIS A 83 -1.27 -16.49 1.12
N TYR A 84 -1.04 -16.07 2.35
CA TYR A 84 0.26 -15.58 2.76
C TYR A 84 0.50 -15.79 4.25
N HIS A 85 1.75 -15.69 4.65
CA HIS A 85 2.14 -15.66 6.05
C HIS A 85 3.25 -14.65 6.28
N PHE A 86 3.32 -14.14 7.51
CA PHE A 86 4.42 -13.31 7.95
C PHE A 86 5.56 -14.18 8.44
N ILE A 87 6.78 -13.68 8.29
CA ILE A 87 7.97 -14.26 8.90
C ILE A 87 8.51 -13.20 9.85
N VAL A 88 8.26 -13.41 11.13
CA VAL A 88 8.64 -12.48 12.20
C VAL A 88 9.82 -13.10 12.93
N ASP A 89 10.98 -12.46 12.85
CA ASP A 89 12.21 -12.90 13.50
C ASP A 89 12.60 -14.36 13.19
N GLY A 90 12.24 -14.83 12.00
CA GLY A 90 12.55 -16.17 11.49
C GLY A 90 11.43 -17.21 11.69
N GLU A 91 10.36 -16.86 12.40
CA GLU A 91 9.22 -17.74 12.63
C GLU A 91 8.03 -17.37 11.75
N VAL A 92 7.34 -18.38 11.23
CA VAL A 92 6.09 -18.19 10.49
C VAL A 92 5.00 -17.76 11.48
N ARG A 93 4.33 -16.65 11.16
CA ARG A 93 3.25 -16.04 11.95
C ARG A 93 2.08 -15.66 11.04
N TYR A 94 0.92 -15.54 11.64
CA TYR A 94 -0.28 -15.01 10.99
C TYR A 94 -0.86 -13.88 11.84
N SER A 95 -1.56 -12.97 11.19
CA SER A 95 -2.29 -11.89 11.87
C SER A 95 -3.69 -12.39 12.22
N PRO A 96 -4.08 -12.44 13.51
CA PRO A 96 -5.42 -12.84 13.92
C PRO A 96 -6.50 -11.81 13.54
N ASP A 97 -6.11 -10.57 13.24
CA ASP A 97 -7.02 -9.48 12.85
C ASP A 97 -7.38 -9.50 11.35
N LEU A 98 -6.71 -10.36 10.57
CA LEU A 98 -6.91 -10.48 9.13
C LEU A 98 -7.66 -11.77 8.81
N PRO A 99 -8.33 -11.88 7.64
CA PRO A 99 -8.95 -13.12 7.22
C PRO A 99 -7.95 -14.28 7.27
N LEU A 100 -8.40 -15.43 7.78
CA LEU A 100 -7.60 -16.63 7.96
C LEU A 100 -8.26 -17.80 7.23
N GLU A 101 -7.43 -18.69 6.71
CA GLU A 101 -7.83 -19.99 6.18
C GLU A 101 -6.85 -21.04 6.68
N ASN A 102 -7.38 -22.25 6.90
CA ASN A 102 -6.61 -23.38 7.37
C ASN A 102 -6.77 -24.54 6.38
N ASP A 103 -5.65 -25.21 6.08
CA ASP A 103 -5.67 -26.39 5.23
C ASP A 103 -5.96 -27.67 6.04
N ASP A 104 -6.13 -28.79 5.33
CA ASP A 104 -6.37 -30.12 5.94
C ASP A 104 -5.18 -30.63 6.78
N PHE A 105 -4.00 -30.01 6.63
CA PHE A 105 -2.79 -30.34 7.36
C PHE A 105 -2.61 -29.48 8.62
N GLY A 106 -3.52 -28.53 8.87
CA GLY A 106 -3.49 -27.63 10.03
C GLY A 106 -2.58 -26.41 9.84
N ASN A 107 -2.10 -26.14 8.64
CA ASN A 107 -1.39 -24.90 8.34
C ASN A 107 -2.38 -23.75 8.29
N ILE A 108 -2.03 -22.63 8.91
CA ILE A 108 -2.86 -21.42 8.97
C ILE A 108 -2.21 -20.34 8.09
N TYR A 109 -3.03 -19.72 7.24
CA TYR A 109 -2.62 -18.65 6.35
C TYR A 109 -3.54 -17.45 6.51
N ASN A 110 -2.99 -16.25 6.31
CA ASN A 110 -3.82 -15.09 6.03
C ASN A 110 -4.29 -15.10 4.58
N VAL A 111 -5.48 -14.54 4.34
CA VAL A 111 -6.11 -14.48 3.02
C VAL A 111 -6.17 -13.02 2.53
N LEU A 112 -5.75 -12.81 1.29
CA LEU A 112 -5.86 -11.55 0.56
C LEU A 112 -6.76 -11.76 -0.66
N ASP A 113 -8.02 -11.34 -0.57
CA ASP A 113 -8.99 -11.42 -1.67
C ASP A 113 -9.01 -10.12 -2.48
N LEU A 114 -8.51 -10.19 -3.71
CA LEU A 114 -8.50 -9.09 -4.66
C LEU A 114 -9.57 -9.22 -5.76
N GLN A 115 -10.44 -10.23 -5.68
CA GLN A 115 -11.42 -10.50 -6.75
C GLN A 115 -12.54 -9.46 -6.81
N ASN A 116 -12.95 -8.91 -5.66
CA ASN A 116 -14.13 -8.05 -5.52
C ASN A 116 -13.78 -6.59 -5.18
N ILE A 117 -12.58 -6.12 -5.49
CA ILE A 117 -12.18 -4.73 -5.19
C ILE A 117 -12.90 -3.73 -6.11
N SER A 118 -13.36 -4.17 -7.28
CA SER A 118 -14.09 -3.35 -8.26
C SER A 118 -15.49 -2.92 -7.80
N SER A 119 -16.06 -3.54 -6.78
CA SER A 119 -17.40 -3.23 -6.25
C SER A 119 -17.38 -2.38 -4.98
N ILE A 120 -16.21 -1.98 -4.46
CA ILE A 120 -16.12 -0.94 -3.44
C ILE A 120 -16.47 0.39 -4.12
N ASN A 121 -17.75 0.73 -4.03
CA ASN A 121 -18.32 2.02 -4.37
C ASN A 121 -17.47 3.14 -3.74
N ILE A 122 -16.61 3.76 -4.56
CA ILE A 122 -15.89 5.00 -4.24
C ILE A 122 -16.83 6.18 -3.93
N THR A 123 -18.15 5.97 -4.01
CA THR A 123 -19.18 6.86 -3.49
C THR A 123 -19.27 6.87 -1.96
N SER A 124 -18.63 5.95 -1.24
CA SER A 124 -18.69 5.89 0.24
C SER A 124 -17.44 6.42 0.98
N LEU A 125 -16.43 6.94 0.27
CA LEU A 125 -15.26 7.60 0.89
C LEU A 125 -15.33 9.14 0.83
N GLY A 126 -16.46 9.69 0.38
CA GLY A 126 -16.71 11.13 0.28
C GLY A 126 -17.00 11.86 1.60
N CYS A 127 -16.96 11.21 2.76
CA CYS A 127 -17.19 11.86 4.05
C CYS A 127 -16.29 11.22 5.13
N CYS A 128 -15.00 11.55 5.14
CA CYS A 128 -14.15 11.55 6.35
C CYS A 128 -12.72 12.05 6.09
N PHE A 129 -12.28 12.19 4.84
CA PHE A 129 -10.98 12.80 4.49
C PHE A 129 -11.06 14.33 4.38
N PHE A 130 -11.56 15.02 5.41
CA PHE A 130 -11.22 16.43 5.68
C PHE A 130 -11.63 16.78 7.12
N CYS A 131 -11.01 16.12 8.11
CA CYS A 131 -10.85 16.69 9.44
C CYS A 131 -9.37 17.02 9.69
N VAL A 132 -8.81 17.84 8.81
CA VAL A 132 -7.61 18.64 9.12
C VAL A 132 -7.95 20.06 8.74
N PHE A 133 -8.65 20.74 9.65
CA PHE A 133 -8.48 22.15 10.04
C PHE A 133 -9.65 22.48 10.96
N CYS A 134 -9.47 22.17 12.24
CA CYS A 134 -10.11 22.94 13.30
C CYS A 134 -9.45 24.33 13.25
N TRP A 135 -9.95 25.22 12.38
CA TRP A 135 -9.65 26.64 12.49
C TRP A 135 -10.65 27.25 13.46
N CYS A 136 -10.31 27.20 14.75
CA CYS A 136 -10.91 28.10 15.73
C CYS A 136 -10.39 29.51 15.43
N GLY A 137 -11.19 30.34 14.77
CA GLY A 137 -10.83 31.73 14.52
C GLY A 137 -11.79 32.45 13.59
N GLY A 138 -12.81 33.10 14.16
CA GLY A 138 -13.47 34.24 13.51
C GLY A 138 -14.91 34.02 13.03
N LEU A 139 -15.85 34.19 13.96
CA LEU A 139 -17.14 34.85 13.82
C LEU A 139 -17.83 34.78 12.44
N HIS A 140 -18.70 33.78 12.23
CA HIS A 140 -19.98 34.04 11.58
C HIS A 140 -21.03 33.01 12.04
N LEU A 141 -22.12 33.53 12.57
CA LEU A 141 -23.25 32.80 13.14
C LEU A 141 -23.92 31.95 12.06
N CYS A 142 -23.85 30.62 12.17
CA CYS A 142 -24.87 29.77 11.56
C CYS A 142 -26.02 29.64 12.56
N THR A 143 -27.03 30.50 12.40
CA THR A 143 -28.32 30.32 13.06
C THR A 143 -28.95 29.03 12.53
N TYR A 144 -29.14 28.06 13.42
CA TYR A 144 -30.00 26.91 13.17
C TYR A 144 -31.44 27.43 13.01
N GLY A 145 -31.89 27.58 11.76
CA GLY A 145 -33.29 27.79 11.44
C GLY A 145 -34.03 26.46 11.51
N LEU A 146 -34.63 26.16 12.65
CA LEU A 146 -35.82 25.31 12.70
C LEU A 146 -36.96 26.09 12.03
N SER A 147 -37.49 25.62 10.90
CA SER A 147 -38.87 25.89 10.53
C SER A 147 -39.42 24.88 9.54
N THR A 148 -40.67 24.55 9.80
CA THR A 148 -41.59 23.56 9.24
C THR A 148 -41.90 23.72 7.75
N ASN A 149 -42.16 22.59 7.07
CA ASN A 149 -43.47 22.31 6.47
C ASN A 149 -43.64 20.79 6.32
#